data_AF-A0A1Q9S300-F1
#
_entry.id   AF-A0A1Q9S300-F1
#
_cell.length_a   1.000
_cell.length_b   1.000
_cell.length_c   1.000
_cell.angle_alpha   90.00
_cell.angle_beta   90.00
_cell.angle_gamma   90.00
#
_symmetry.space_group_name_H-M   'P 1'
#
loop_
_entity.id
_entity.type
_entity.pdbx_description
1 polymer ?
#
loop_
_entity_poly.entity_id
_entity_poly.type
_entity_poly.pdbx_seq_one_letter_code
_entity_poly.pdbx_strand_id
1 'polypeptide(L)' 'MEEAMRDEGDTYADRLRAAGVPVRHVPGPGLIHGYFAFLGVVAGADERSRDVLAALDELLG' A
#
# COMPACT_ATOMS: atom_id res chain seq x y z
N MET A 1 -16.44 -6.65 0.57
CA MET A 1 -16.47 -5.24 1.03
C MET A 1 -15.04 -4.80 1.28
N GLU A 2 -14.22 -4.85 0.23
CA GLU A 2 -12.76 -4.80 0.30
C GLU A 2 -12.22 -3.94 -0.84
N GLU A 3 -12.91 -4.00 -1.98
CA GLU A 3 -12.90 -3.01 -3.05
C GLU A 3 -13.14 -1.58 -2.53
N ALA A 4 -14.13 -1.35 -1.65
CA ALA A 4 -14.41 -0.01 -1.11
C ALA A 4 -13.20 0.63 -0.39
N MET A 5 -12.47 -0.13 0.43
CA MET A 5 -11.27 0.40 1.12
C MET A 5 -10.10 0.62 0.15
N ARG A 6 -10.02 -0.19 -0.93
CA ARG A 6 -9.04 0.01 -2.00
C ARG A 6 -9.34 1.31 -2.75
N ASP A 7 -10.58 1.51 -3.17
CA ASP A 7 -11.02 2.70 -3.92
C ASP A 7 -10.88 3.98 -3.07
N GLU A 8 -11.14 3.90 -1.77
CA GLU A 8 -10.90 5.01 -0.83
C GLU A 8 -9.40 5.36 -0.72
N GLY A 9 -8.53 4.34 -0.66
CA GLY A 9 -7.07 4.51 -0.66
C GLY A 9 -6.56 5.18 -1.93
N ASP A 10 -7.02 4.73 -3.10
CA ASP A 10 -6.70 5.31 -4.41
C ASP A 10 -7.12 6.78 -4.45
N THR A 11 -8.37 7.06 -4.06
CA THR A 11 -8.91 8.42 -4.02
C THR A 11 -8.12 9.34 -3.08
N TYR A 12 -7.69 8.83 -1.92
CA TYR A 12 -6.93 9.62 -0.96
C TYR A 12 -5.52 9.94 -1.48
N ALA A 13 -4.85 8.98 -2.12
CA ALA A 13 -3.56 9.20 -2.75
C ALA A 13 -3.64 10.29 -3.83
N ASP A 14 -4.68 10.28 -4.65
CA ASP A 14 -4.90 11.29 -5.69
C ASP A 14 -5.17 12.68 -5.10
N ARG A 15 -5.95 12.77 -4.03
CA ARG A 15 -6.19 14.05 -3.32
C ARG A 15 -4.91 14.63 -2.73
N LEU A 16 -4.07 13.79 -2.13
CA LEU A 16 -2.77 14.23 -1.60
C LEU A 16 -1.84 14.74 -2.72
N ARG A 17 -1.78 14.04 -3.85
CA ARG A 17 -1.02 14.51 -5.02
C ARG A 17 -1.52 15.85 -5.55
N ALA A 18 -2.84 15.99 -5.67
CA ALA A 18 -3.47 17.24 -6.11
C ALA A 18 -3.17 18.41 -5.16
N ALA A 19 -2.96 18.14 -3.87
CA ALA A 19 -2.53 19.12 -2.88
C ALA A 19 -1.01 19.40 -2.88
N GLY A 20 -0.24 18.79 -3.79
CA GLY A 20 1.21 18.97 -3.88
C GLY A 20 2.02 18.18 -2.85
N VAL A 21 1.40 17.23 -2.15
CA VAL A 21 2.10 16.36 -1.19
C VAL A 21 2.87 15.28 -1.97
N PRO A 22 4.14 15.01 -1.66
CA PRO A 22 4.85 13.85 -2.19
C PRO A 22 4.17 12.55 -1.73
N VAL A 23 3.72 11.72 -2.68
CA VAL A 23 2.94 10.50 -2.39
C VAL A 23 3.55 9.31 -3.10
N ARG A 24 3.83 8.26 -2.33
CA ARG A 24 4.12 6.92 -2.85
C ARG A 24 2.91 6.03 -2.59
N HIS A 25 2.21 5.67 -3.66
CA HIS A 25 1.06 4.77 -3.59
C HIS A 25 1.46 3.36 -4.01
N VAL A 26 1.14 2.38 -3.18
CA VAL A 26 1.67 1.02 -3.26
C VAL A 26 0.51 0.01 -3.15
N PRO A 27 -0.25 -0.22 -4.23
CA PRO A 27 -1.45 -1.05 -4.18
C PRO A 27 -1.12 -2.54 -3.99
N GLY A 28 -1.97 -3.26 -3.25
CA GLY A 28 -1.92 -4.71 -3.06
C GLY A 28 -3.00 -5.46 -3.84
N PRO A 29 -2.86 -5.65 -5.17
CA PRO A 29 -3.83 -6.41 -5.95
C PRO A 29 -3.88 -7.86 -5.47
N GLY A 30 -5.08 -8.40 -5.28
CA GLY A 30 -5.29 -9.78 -4.83
C GLY A 30 -5.00 -10.03 -3.34
N LEU A 31 -4.54 -9.03 -2.59
CA LEU A 31 -4.38 -9.12 -1.14
C LEU A 31 -5.63 -8.65 -0.41
N ILE A 32 -5.89 -9.29 0.72
CA ILE A 32 -6.97 -8.90 1.64
C ILE A 32 -6.54 -7.75 2.56
N HIS A 33 -7.51 -7.03 3.10
CA HIS A 33 -7.32 -6.12 4.22
C HIS A 33 -6.66 -6.86 5.39
N GLY A 34 -5.66 -6.22 5.99
CA GLY A 34 -4.90 -6.80 7.10
C GLY A 34 -3.83 -7.81 6.70
N TYR A 35 -3.47 -7.94 5.40
CA TYR A 35 -2.46 -8.92 4.95
C TYR A 35 -1.11 -8.83 5.68
N PHE A 36 -0.74 -7.67 6.23
CA PHE A 36 0.46 -7.49 7.06
C PHE A 36 0.49 -8.40 8.31
N ALA A 37 -0.66 -8.90 8.78
CA ALA A 37 -0.72 -9.87 9.87
C ALA A 37 -0.31 -11.29 9.46
N PHE A 38 -0.14 -11.56 8.16
CA PHE A 38 0.14 -12.88 7.60
C PHE A 38 1.56 -13.03 7.04
N LEU A 39 2.48 -12.15 7.46
CA LEU A 39 3.89 -12.25 7.09
C LEU A 39 4.50 -13.59 7.53
N GLY A 40 5.33 -14.18 6.66
CA GLY A 40 5.92 -15.50 6.83
C GLY A 40 4.96 -16.68 6.62
N VAL A 41 3.68 -16.41 6.35
CA VAL A 41 2.64 -17.43 6.11
C VAL A 41 2.15 -17.36 4.67
N VAL A 42 1.94 -16.15 4.14
CA VAL A 42 1.45 -15.93 2.77
C VAL A 42 2.53 -15.23 1.95
N ALA A 43 3.03 -15.91 0.92
CA ALA A 43 4.13 -15.39 0.09
C ALA A 43 3.80 -14.02 -0.56
N GLY A 44 2.55 -13.81 -0.99
CA GLY A 44 2.12 -12.53 -1.54
C GLY A 44 2.09 -11.39 -0.52
N ALA A 45 1.85 -11.69 0.76
CA ALA A 45 1.96 -10.69 1.83
C ALA A 45 3.42 -10.26 2.02
N ASP A 46 4.34 -11.23 2.04
CA ASP A 46 5.77 -10.96 2.17
C ASP A 46 6.32 -10.14 1.01
N GLU A 47 5.96 -10.51 -0.22
CA GLU A 47 6.38 -9.78 -1.41
C GLU A 47 5.91 -8.32 -1.37
N ARG A 48 4.62 -8.09 -1.13
CA ARG A 48 4.06 -6.73 -1.12
C ARG A 48 4.60 -5.90 0.04
N SER A 49 4.80 -6.49 1.22
CA SER A 49 5.36 -5.77 2.37
C SER A 49 6.81 -5.36 2.14
N ARG A 50 7.62 -6.16 1.42
CA ARG A 50 8.96 -5.72 1.00
C ARG A 50 8.91 -4.47 0.13
N ASP A 51 8.00 -4.43 -0.85
CA ASP A 51 7.85 -3.24 -1.69
C ASP A 51 7.40 -2.00 -0.90
N VAL A 52 6.52 -2.17 0.09
CA VAL A 52 6.09 -1.08 0.97
C VAL A 52 7.27 -0.57 1.81
N LEU A 53 8.07 -1.48 2.37
CA LEU A 53 9.24 -1.11 3.18
C LEU A 53 10.33 -0.43 2.33
N ALA A 54 10.57 -0.89 1.10
CA ALA A 54 11.48 -0.25 0.16
C ALA A 54 11.00 1.17 -0.20
N ALA A 55 9.71 1.34 -0.47
CA ALA A 55 9.10 2.64 -0.72
C ALA A 55 9.22 3.59 0.50
N LEU A 56 9.16 3.06 1.71
CA LEU A 56 9.36 3.84 2.93
C LEU A 56 10.83 4.26 3.08
N ASP A 57 11.77 3.36 2.84
CA ASP A 57 13.22 3.63 2.87
C ASP A 57 13.60 4.74 1.88
N GLU A 58 13.12 4.64 0.63
CA GLU A 58 13.30 5.66 -0.42
C GLU A 58 12.78 7.04 -0.01
N LEU A 59 11.71 7.12 0.79
CA LEU A 59 11.13 8.39 1.26
C LEU A 59 11.90 8.99 2.43
N LEU A 60 12.59 8.17 3.22
CA LEU A 60 13.29 8.60 4.42
C LEU A 60 14.76 8.96 4.19
N GLY A 61 15.39 8.39 3.15
CA GLY A 61 16.78 8.69 2.77
C GLY A 61 17.81 7.89 3.55
#